data_AF-A0A1F3P7Z6-F1
#
_entry.id   AF-A0A1F3P7Z6-F1
#
_cell.length_a   1.000
_cell.length_b   1.000
_cell.length_c   1.000
_cell.angle_alpha   90.00
_cell.angle_beta   90.00
_cell.angle_gamma   90.00
#
_symmetry.space_group_name_H-M   'P 1'
#
loop_
_entity.id
_entity.type
_entity.pdbx_description
1 polymer ?
#
loop_
_entity_poly.entity_id
_entity_poly.type
_entity_poly.pdbx_seq_one_letter_code
_entity_poly.pdbx_strand_id
1 'polypeptide(L)'
;MFSRFLKFIVPPFTFRVFFRRIFYSNLKKVPLNKPLLFVGNHQNSFMDGILVGSYLPQPLHFTMRADMFRKPFARFCLRELNVAPVYRAEEGLENVHKNLESFSGIYEVLKKNGNLIMFSEGICVQEKRLQKLRKGTARLAFGAEDKFGLDVHIVPVGINYTYPASFRKEVMINFHDSFSIKELKEVYMEHPARALLAFTEKCDTSLRKEVIIIEDPKNDWLAEQLLRMERHNMVLPFFQWRFNTDERRQAEKRVSEKVNHLGKTFPADLESLSNKVENYVSHLAKNKLRDENVARKLDWGFLRYFAVLAGLPFFIAGYVANLLPFIIPGFICARLIKDP
;
A
#
# COMPACT_ATOMS: atom_id res chain seq x y z
N MET A 1 -24.94 -9.45 -2.18
CA MET A 1 -24.42 -10.78 -2.61
C MET A 1 -23.11 -10.63 -3.39
N PHE A 2 -23.03 -9.67 -4.34
CA PHE A 2 -21.82 -9.34 -5.10
C PHE A 2 -20.62 -8.90 -4.23
N SER A 3 -20.85 -8.07 -3.19
CA SER A 3 -19.78 -7.67 -2.26
C SER A 3 -19.27 -8.79 -1.36
N ARG A 4 -19.99 -9.91 -1.20
CA ARG A 4 -19.50 -11.11 -0.49
C ARG A 4 -18.71 -12.01 -1.46
N PHE A 5 -19.16 -12.13 -2.72
CA PHE A 5 -18.44 -12.86 -3.78
C PHE A 5 -17.03 -12.31 -4.05
N LEU A 6 -16.90 -10.98 -4.13
CA LEU A 6 -15.62 -10.27 -4.23
C LEU A 6 -14.75 -10.34 -2.96
N LYS A 7 -15.30 -10.71 -1.80
CA LYS A 7 -14.56 -10.79 -0.53
C LYS A 7 -14.01 -12.17 -0.21
N PHE A 8 -14.69 -13.24 -0.65
CA PHE A 8 -14.33 -14.60 -0.20
C PHE A 8 -13.66 -15.45 -1.28
N ILE A 9 -13.94 -15.21 -2.57
CA ILE A 9 -13.40 -16.04 -3.66
C ILE A 9 -12.28 -15.31 -4.43
N VAL A 10 -12.50 -14.03 -4.73
CA VAL A 10 -11.54 -13.22 -5.50
C VAL A 10 -10.24 -12.98 -4.71
N PRO A 11 -10.22 -12.59 -3.42
CA PRO A 11 -8.97 -12.17 -2.79
C PRO A 11 -7.94 -13.29 -2.65
N PRO A 12 -8.23 -14.50 -2.14
CA PRO A 12 -7.18 -15.51 -1.99
C PRO A 12 -6.66 -16.03 -3.34
N PHE A 13 -7.52 -16.19 -4.36
CA PHE A 13 -7.08 -16.64 -5.67
C PHE A 13 -6.41 -15.52 -6.48
N THR A 14 -7.09 -14.40 -6.67
CA THR A 14 -6.58 -13.26 -7.44
C THR A 14 -5.33 -12.67 -6.83
N PHE A 15 -5.24 -12.55 -5.50
CA PHE A 15 -4.01 -12.04 -4.89
C PHE A 15 -2.86 -13.03 -4.99
N ARG A 16 -3.11 -14.34 -4.89
CA ARG A 16 -2.07 -15.35 -5.12
C ARG A 16 -1.55 -15.35 -6.56
N VAL A 17 -2.41 -15.03 -7.52
CA VAL A 17 -2.04 -14.87 -8.92
C VAL A 17 -1.26 -13.56 -9.14
N PHE A 18 -1.75 -12.45 -8.57
CA PHE A 18 -1.23 -11.11 -8.82
C PHE A 18 0.04 -10.78 -8.02
N PHE A 19 0.10 -11.21 -6.76
CA PHE A 19 1.25 -11.01 -5.88
C PHE A 19 2.05 -12.29 -5.73
N ARG A 20 3.38 -12.16 -5.72
CA ARG A 20 4.24 -13.29 -5.38
C ARG A 20 4.10 -13.61 -3.89
N ARG A 21 4.13 -12.58 -3.05
CA ARG A 21 3.96 -12.70 -1.60
C ARG A 21 3.29 -11.46 -1.02
N ILE A 22 2.53 -11.66 0.05
CA ILE A 22 1.88 -10.60 0.81
C ILE A 22 2.23 -10.77 2.29
N PHE A 23 2.70 -9.69 2.91
CA PHE A 23 3.04 -9.65 4.31
C PHE A 23 2.01 -8.77 5.03
N TYR A 24 1.30 -9.35 5.99
CA TYR A 24 0.40 -8.62 6.90
C TYR A 24 0.97 -8.65 8.31
N SER A 25 1.20 -7.49 8.90
CA SER A 25 1.70 -7.36 10.27
C SER A 25 0.73 -6.54 11.11
N ASN A 26 0.59 -6.92 12.38
CA ASN A 26 -0.23 -6.23 13.39
C ASN A 26 -1.75 -6.12 13.12
N LEU A 27 -2.30 -6.78 12.09
CA LEU A 27 -3.75 -6.82 11.83
C LEU A 27 -4.58 -7.25 13.07
N LYS A 28 -4.04 -8.16 13.89
CA LYS A 28 -4.73 -8.65 15.11
C LYS A 28 -4.89 -7.57 16.20
N LYS A 29 -4.11 -6.48 16.15
CA LYS A 29 -4.17 -5.38 17.12
C LYS A 29 -5.26 -4.35 16.80
N VAL A 30 -5.85 -4.43 15.61
CA VAL A 30 -6.87 -3.49 15.16
C VAL A 30 -8.14 -3.66 16.02
N PRO A 31 -8.67 -2.57 16.63
CA PRO A 31 -9.84 -2.67 17.51
C PRO A 31 -11.15 -2.74 16.70
N LEU A 32 -11.41 -3.91 16.11
CA LEU A 32 -12.53 -4.17 15.18
C LEU A 32 -13.93 -4.01 15.78
N ASN A 33 -14.06 -3.75 17.08
CA ASN A 33 -15.32 -3.48 17.77
C ASN A 33 -15.63 -1.98 17.92
N LYS A 34 -14.84 -1.10 17.29
CA LYS A 34 -14.97 0.37 17.34
C LYS A 34 -15.17 0.95 15.93
N PRO A 35 -15.63 2.20 15.77
CA PRO A 35 -15.63 2.86 14.47
C PRO A 35 -14.20 3.06 13.99
N LEU A 36 -13.82 2.49 12.84
CA LEU A 36 -12.45 2.53 12.37
C LEU A 36 -12.25 3.45 11.17
N LEU A 37 -11.25 4.32 11.29
CA LEU A 37 -10.73 5.15 10.21
C LEU A 37 -9.26 4.79 9.94
N PHE A 38 -9.04 3.98 8.91
CA PHE A 38 -7.71 3.65 8.43
C PHE A 38 -7.13 4.82 7.63
N VAL A 39 -5.85 5.12 7.88
CA VAL A 39 -5.13 6.22 7.24
C VAL A 39 -3.87 5.65 6.59
N GLY A 40 -3.84 5.59 5.26
CA GLY A 40 -2.74 4.98 4.52
C GLY A 40 -1.96 5.95 3.64
N ASN A 41 -0.73 5.58 3.30
CA ASN A 41 -0.01 6.11 2.15
C ASN A 41 -0.53 5.46 0.84
N HIS A 42 -0.25 6.05 -0.32
CA HIS A 42 -0.91 5.68 -1.57
C HIS A 42 0.07 5.49 -2.74
N GLN A 43 0.31 4.23 -3.11
CA GLN A 43 1.26 3.85 -4.14
C GLN A 43 0.60 3.16 -5.34
N ASN A 44 -0.52 2.47 -5.13
CA ASN A 44 -1.16 1.66 -6.17
C ASN A 44 -2.68 1.84 -6.23
N SER A 45 -3.14 3.07 -6.00
CA SER A 45 -4.52 3.51 -6.23
C SER A 45 -5.54 2.52 -5.63
N PHE A 46 -6.44 2.00 -6.46
CA PHE A 46 -7.48 1.06 -6.08
C PHE A 46 -6.99 -0.21 -5.37
N MET A 47 -5.80 -0.73 -5.74
CA MET A 47 -5.27 -1.97 -5.17
C MET A 47 -4.93 -1.84 -3.68
N ASP A 48 -4.47 -0.67 -3.26
CA ASP A 48 -4.14 -0.37 -1.85
C ASP A 48 -5.35 -0.62 -0.95
N GLY A 49 -6.52 -0.12 -1.37
CA GLY A 49 -7.76 -0.30 -0.64
C GLY A 49 -8.18 -1.77 -0.54
N ILE A 50 -8.21 -2.49 -1.66
CA ILE A 50 -8.63 -3.90 -1.67
C ILE A 50 -7.69 -4.73 -0.78
N LEU A 51 -6.38 -4.49 -0.86
CA LEU A 51 -5.39 -5.22 -0.06
C LEU A 51 -5.58 -5.00 1.44
N VAL A 52 -5.86 -3.78 1.89
CA VAL A 52 -6.15 -3.51 3.30
C VAL A 52 -7.47 -4.17 3.71
N GLY A 53 -8.50 -4.08 2.88
CA GLY A 53 -9.86 -4.53 3.20
C GLY A 53 -10.08 -6.03 3.19
N SER A 54 -9.32 -6.77 2.38
CA SER A 54 -9.62 -8.19 2.07
C SER A 54 -9.51 -9.15 3.25
N TYR A 55 -8.82 -8.76 4.32
CA TYR A 55 -8.64 -9.61 5.50
C TYR A 55 -9.21 -9.01 6.78
N LEU A 56 -9.95 -7.91 6.66
CA LEU A 56 -10.78 -7.42 7.75
C LEU A 56 -12.05 -8.27 7.81
N PRO A 57 -12.52 -8.66 9.00
CA PRO A 57 -13.76 -9.42 9.12
C PRO A 57 -14.98 -8.60 8.72
N GLN A 58 -14.89 -7.27 8.86
CA GLN A 58 -15.94 -6.34 8.45
C GLN A 58 -15.59 -5.66 7.11
N PRO A 59 -16.60 -5.32 6.28
CA PRO A 59 -16.41 -4.58 5.04
C PRO A 59 -15.60 -3.30 5.22
N LEU A 60 -14.59 -3.09 4.38
CA LEU A 60 -13.91 -1.81 4.25
C LEU A 60 -14.66 -0.92 3.26
N HIS A 61 -14.94 0.32 3.66
CA HIS A 61 -15.42 1.39 2.80
C HIS A 61 -14.23 2.24 2.34
N PHE A 62 -14.30 2.72 1.10
CA PHE A 62 -13.22 3.46 0.46
C PHE A 62 -13.67 4.86 0.11
N THR A 63 -12.72 5.78 0.03
CA THR A 63 -12.93 7.06 -0.61
C THR A 63 -12.14 7.14 -1.91
N MET A 64 -12.76 7.61 -2.99
CA MET A 64 -12.08 7.86 -4.25
C MET A 64 -12.53 9.19 -4.86
N ARG A 65 -11.70 9.78 -5.72
CA ARG A 65 -12.03 11.05 -6.40
C ARG A 65 -13.37 10.93 -7.14
N ALA A 66 -14.18 11.99 -7.04
CA ALA A 66 -15.52 12.02 -7.60
C ALA A 66 -15.57 11.94 -9.14
N ASP A 67 -14.50 12.33 -9.84
CA ASP A 67 -14.38 12.22 -11.30
C ASP A 67 -14.47 10.77 -11.81
N MET A 68 -14.08 9.78 -10.99
CA MET A 68 -14.21 8.36 -11.28
C MET A 68 -15.67 7.89 -11.33
N PHE A 69 -16.61 8.66 -10.78
CA PHE A 69 -18.05 8.34 -10.76
C PHE A 69 -18.82 8.98 -11.94
N ARG A 70 -18.13 9.61 -12.90
CA ARG A 70 -18.76 10.27 -14.06
C ARG A 70 -19.57 9.29 -14.92
N LYS A 71 -19.05 8.08 -15.19
CA LYS A 71 -19.73 7.08 -16.02
C LYS A 71 -20.75 6.26 -15.19
N PRO A 72 -22.00 6.05 -15.67
CA PRO A 72 -23.02 5.31 -14.91
C PRO A 72 -22.60 3.89 -14.49
N PHE A 73 -21.98 3.14 -15.40
CA PHE A 73 -21.49 1.80 -15.12
C PHE A 73 -20.36 1.79 -14.07
N ALA A 74 -19.42 2.74 -14.16
CA ALA A 74 -18.36 2.90 -13.16
C ALA A 74 -18.95 3.26 -11.79
N ARG A 75 -19.88 4.21 -11.74
CA ARG A 75 -20.59 4.60 -10.52
C ARG A 75 -21.30 3.42 -9.87
N PHE A 76 -21.99 2.60 -10.66
CA PHE A 76 -22.64 1.38 -10.18
C PHE A 76 -21.63 0.42 -9.54
N CYS A 77 -20.56 0.08 -10.26
CA CYS A 77 -19.53 -0.84 -9.77
C CYS A 77 -18.85 -0.31 -8.49
N LEU A 78 -18.51 0.98 -8.45
CA LEU A 78 -17.86 1.61 -7.30
C LEU A 78 -18.75 1.62 -6.06
N ARG A 79 -20.06 1.85 -6.22
CA ARG A 79 -21.02 1.77 -5.11
C ARG A 79 -21.14 0.35 -4.55
N GLU A 80 -21.18 -0.66 -5.43
CA GLU A 80 -21.18 -2.09 -5.02
C GLU A 80 -19.89 -2.50 -4.27
N LEU A 81 -18.80 -1.79 -4.53
CA LEU A 81 -17.51 -1.95 -3.87
C LEU A 81 -17.35 -1.07 -2.61
N ASN A 82 -18.44 -0.47 -2.11
CA ASN A 82 -18.44 0.41 -0.94
C ASN A 82 -17.52 1.64 -1.09
N VAL A 83 -17.34 2.15 -2.31
CA VAL A 83 -16.53 3.34 -2.59
C VAL A 83 -17.42 4.59 -2.58
N ALA A 84 -17.10 5.55 -1.71
CA ALA A 84 -17.72 6.86 -1.64
C ALA A 84 -16.88 7.90 -2.43
N PRO A 85 -17.53 8.82 -3.15
CA PRO A 85 -16.84 9.93 -3.80
C PRO A 85 -16.34 10.94 -2.77
N VAL A 86 -15.14 11.48 -3.00
CA VAL A 86 -14.60 12.64 -2.29
C VAL A 86 -14.21 13.70 -3.30
N TYR A 87 -14.57 14.94 -3.00
CA TYR A 87 -14.36 16.09 -3.85
C TYR A 87 -13.26 16.98 -3.28
N ARG A 88 -12.37 17.48 -4.13
CA ARG A 88 -11.32 18.41 -3.67
C ARG A 88 -11.88 19.83 -3.59
N ALA A 89 -11.49 20.56 -2.54
CA ALA A 89 -11.87 21.96 -2.39
C ALA A 89 -11.36 22.84 -3.54
N GLU A 90 -10.24 22.45 -4.15
CA GLU A 90 -9.62 23.08 -5.32
C GLU A 90 -10.51 23.00 -6.58
N GLU A 91 -11.49 22.10 -6.63
CA GLU A 91 -12.34 21.84 -7.80
C GLU A 91 -13.68 22.63 -7.77
N GLY A 92 -13.89 23.52 -6.77
CA GLY A 92 -15.03 24.46 -6.72
C GLY A 92 -15.85 24.41 -5.41
N LEU A 93 -16.51 25.53 -5.07
CA LEU A 93 -17.30 25.68 -3.83
C LEU A 93 -18.53 24.76 -3.76
N GLU A 94 -19.17 24.44 -4.89
CA GLU A 94 -20.30 23.50 -4.96
C GLU A 94 -19.95 22.09 -4.45
N ASN A 95 -18.67 21.73 -4.51
CA ASN A 95 -18.18 20.43 -4.05
C ASN A 95 -18.19 20.29 -2.52
N VAL A 96 -18.29 21.40 -1.79
CA VAL A 96 -18.42 21.37 -0.32
C VAL A 96 -19.73 20.68 0.09
N HIS A 97 -20.85 21.03 -0.55
CA HIS A 97 -22.14 20.39 -0.29
C HIS A 97 -22.16 18.90 -0.66
N LYS A 98 -21.54 18.53 -1.79
CA LYS A 98 -21.43 17.12 -2.22
C LYS A 98 -20.54 16.28 -1.28
N ASN A 99 -19.52 16.89 -0.69
CA ASN A 99 -18.73 16.25 0.37
C ASN A 99 -19.56 16.01 1.64
N LEU A 100 -20.42 16.95 2.03
CA LEU A 100 -21.30 16.76 3.19
C LEU A 100 -22.26 15.57 3.00
N GLU A 101 -22.84 15.42 1.81
CA GLU A 101 -23.68 14.27 1.47
C GLU A 101 -22.89 12.95 1.52
N SER A 102 -21.70 12.93 0.91
CA SER A 102 -20.83 11.75 0.89
C SER A 102 -20.37 11.35 2.29
N PHE A 103 -20.08 12.32 3.16
CA PHE A 103 -19.73 12.09 4.55
C PHE A 103 -20.91 11.55 5.37
N SER A 104 -22.15 11.93 5.06
CA SER A 104 -23.32 11.40 5.78
C SER A 104 -23.42 9.87 5.69
N GLY A 105 -23.21 9.30 4.50
CA GLY A 105 -23.21 7.85 4.31
C GLY A 105 -22.06 7.17 5.04
N ILE A 106 -20.89 7.81 5.08
CA ILE A 106 -19.73 7.32 5.84
C ILE A 106 -19.99 7.35 7.35
N TYR A 107 -20.64 8.39 7.87
CA TYR A 107 -20.97 8.45 9.29
C TYR A 107 -21.94 7.34 9.69
N GLU A 108 -22.91 6.98 8.84
CA GLU A 108 -23.79 5.84 9.10
C GLU A 108 -23.05 4.49 9.09
N VAL A 109 -21.95 4.37 8.34
CA VAL A 109 -21.05 3.22 8.43
C VAL A 109 -20.30 3.21 9.77
N LEU A 110 -19.74 4.35 10.18
CA LEU A 110 -19.00 4.47 11.44
C LEU A 110 -19.90 4.24 12.66
N LYS A 111 -21.17 4.69 12.65
CA LYS A 111 -22.16 4.42 13.72
C LYS A 111 -22.39 2.93 13.96
N LYS A 112 -22.16 2.09 12.94
CA LYS A 112 -22.29 0.63 13.01
C LYS A 112 -20.95 -0.06 13.33
N ASN A 113 -19.98 0.68 13.87
CA ASN A 113 -18.59 0.23 14.08
C ASN A 113 -17.92 -0.28 12.81
N GLY A 114 -18.30 0.28 11.65
CA GLY A 114 -17.75 -0.09 10.36
C GLY A 114 -16.35 0.49 10.11
N ASN A 115 -15.76 0.06 9.00
CA ASN A 115 -14.40 0.40 8.59
C ASN A 115 -14.41 1.36 7.41
N LEU A 116 -13.65 2.45 7.49
CA LEU A 116 -13.34 3.35 6.37
C LEU A 116 -11.83 3.46 6.18
N ILE A 117 -11.34 3.47 4.95
CA ILE A 117 -9.97 3.91 4.63
C ILE A 117 -9.96 5.21 3.84
N MET A 118 -9.05 6.11 4.23
CA MET A 118 -8.70 7.30 3.47
C MET A 118 -7.19 7.36 3.23
N PHE A 119 -6.81 7.65 2.00
CA PHE A 119 -5.43 7.90 1.60
C PHE A 119 -5.14 9.39 1.72
N SER A 120 -4.64 9.78 2.90
CA SER A 120 -4.53 11.20 3.29
C SER A 120 -3.57 12.02 2.43
N GLU A 121 -2.66 11.39 1.67
CA GLU A 121 -1.78 12.07 0.71
C GLU A 121 -2.59 12.78 -0.40
N GLY A 122 -3.75 12.21 -0.75
CA GLY A 122 -4.64 12.74 -1.78
C GLY A 122 -4.09 12.61 -3.20
N ILE A 123 -2.88 12.10 -3.40
CA ILE A 123 -2.23 11.79 -4.68
C ILE A 123 -1.75 10.33 -4.63
N CYS A 124 -1.49 9.74 -5.80
CA CYS A 124 -0.94 8.40 -5.91
C CYS A 124 0.36 8.49 -6.72
N VAL A 125 1.50 8.29 -6.07
CA VAL A 125 2.83 8.37 -6.69
C VAL A 125 3.61 7.11 -6.34
N GLN A 126 4.24 6.51 -7.35
CA GLN A 126 4.98 5.25 -7.18
C GLN A 126 6.41 5.53 -6.71
N GLU A 127 6.54 5.87 -5.44
CA GLU A 127 7.82 6.16 -4.82
C GLU A 127 7.93 5.69 -3.38
N LYS A 128 9.17 5.44 -2.93
CA LYS A 128 9.48 5.11 -1.54
C LYS A 128 9.61 6.39 -0.71
N ARG A 129 8.57 7.22 -0.72
CA ARG A 129 8.47 8.49 0.04
C ARG A 129 7.07 8.63 0.61
N LEU A 130 6.95 9.32 1.75
CA LEU A 130 5.67 9.68 2.34
C LEU A 130 5.32 11.12 1.94
N GLN A 131 4.18 11.31 1.29
CA GLN A 131 3.72 12.64 0.88
C GLN A 131 3.08 13.39 2.04
N LYS A 132 3.00 14.71 1.89
CA LYS A 132 2.30 15.56 2.85
C LYS A 132 0.83 15.15 2.98
N LEU A 133 0.42 14.81 4.21
CA LEU A 133 -0.96 14.45 4.50
C LEU A 133 -1.87 15.69 4.46
N ARG A 134 -3.03 15.54 3.80
CA ARG A 134 -4.10 16.53 3.75
C ARG A 134 -5.01 16.40 4.98
N LYS A 135 -5.67 17.51 5.34
CA LYS A 135 -6.57 17.60 6.52
C LYS A 135 -7.94 16.96 6.34
N GLY A 136 -8.26 16.40 5.16
CA GLY A 136 -9.59 15.87 4.85
C GLY A 136 -10.03 14.75 5.80
N THR A 137 -9.11 13.85 6.10
CA THR A 137 -9.32 12.72 7.02
C THR A 137 -9.56 13.18 8.46
N ALA A 138 -8.83 14.21 8.91
CA ALA A 138 -9.04 14.84 10.21
C ALA A 138 -10.45 15.45 10.31
N ARG A 139 -10.89 16.20 9.28
CA ARG A 139 -12.23 16.80 9.23
C ARG A 139 -13.34 15.75 9.29
N LEU A 140 -13.15 14.60 8.64
CA LEU A 140 -14.11 13.50 8.69
C LEU A 140 -14.17 12.88 10.10
N ALA A 141 -13.03 12.68 10.75
CA ALA A 141 -12.98 12.11 12.10
C ALA A 141 -13.67 13.01 13.13
N PHE A 142 -13.30 14.29 13.18
CA PHE A 142 -13.95 15.26 14.08
C PHE A 142 -15.42 15.50 13.71
N GLY A 143 -15.78 15.53 12.42
CA GLY A 143 -17.17 15.68 12.01
C GLY A 143 -18.07 14.51 12.43
N ALA A 144 -17.52 13.29 12.52
CA ALA A 144 -18.22 12.13 13.06
C ALA A 144 -18.41 12.25 14.59
N GLU A 145 -17.42 12.78 15.30
CA GLU A 145 -17.52 13.08 16.73
C GLU A 145 -18.54 14.19 17.00
N ASP A 146 -18.45 15.33 16.31
CA ASP A 146 -19.33 16.49 16.51
C ASP A 146 -20.80 16.16 16.27
N LYS A 147 -21.08 15.40 15.21
CA LYS A 147 -22.47 15.13 14.78
C LYS A 147 -23.13 13.99 15.55
N PHE A 148 -22.35 13.02 16.02
CA PHE A 148 -22.90 11.76 16.56
C PHE A 148 -22.24 11.29 17.85
N GLY A 149 -21.29 12.04 18.42
CA GLY A 149 -20.57 11.67 19.62
C GLY A 149 -19.67 10.44 19.45
N LEU A 150 -19.31 10.08 18.20
CA LEU A 150 -18.56 8.87 17.92
C LEU A 150 -17.11 8.99 18.37
N ASP A 151 -16.64 7.94 19.04
CA ASP A 151 -15.21 7.74 19.32
C ASP A 151 -14.56 6.99 18.16
N VAL A 152 -14.28 7.72 17.07
CA VAL A 152 -13.60 7.13 15.91
C VAL A 152 -12.16 6.79 16.28
N HIS A 153 -11.77 5.54 16.04
CA HIS A 153 -10.40 5.07 16.20
C HIS A 153 -9.64 5.15 14.89
N ILE A 154 -8.53 5.88 14.92
CA ILE A 154 -7.68 6.09 13.76
C ILE A 154 -6.60 5.02 13.75
N VAL A 155 -6.45 4.33 12.63
CA VAL A 155 -5.45 3.26 12.43
C VAL A 155 -4.54 3.62 11.27
N PRO A 156 -3.32 4.14 11.51
CA PRO A 156 -2.35 4.36 10.46
C PRO A 156 -1.92 3.02 9.81
N VAL A 157 -1.85 2.96 8.49
CA VAL A 157 -1.50 1.74 7.72
C VAL A 157 -0.38 2.04 6.74
N GLY A 158 0.79 1.43 6.95
CA GLY A 158 1.90 1.51 6.01
C GLY A 158 1.77 0.45 4.92
N ILE A 159 1.68 0.88 3.67
CA ILE A 159 1.61 0.02 2.48
C ILE A 159 2.90 0.21 1.69
N ASN A 160 3.65 -0.87 1.52
CA ASN A 160 4.93 -0.84 0.82
C ASN A 160 4.95 -1.89 -0.27
N TYR A 161 5.16 -1.48 -1.52
CA TYR A 161 5.44 -2.39 -2.63
C TYR A 161 6.94 -2.52 -2.86
N THR A 162 7.37 -3.70 -3.32
CA THR A 162 8.71 -3.82 -3.91
C THR A 162 8.73 -3.12 -5.27
N TYR A 163 7.73 -3.38 -6.11
CA TYR A 163 7.52 -2.67 -7.38
C TYR A 163 6.01 -2.61 -7.68
N PRO A 164 5.33 -1.46 -7.52
CA PRO A 164 3.87 -1.36 -7.60
C PRO A 164 3.30 -1.59 -9.01
N ALA A 165 4.00 -1.16 -10.06
CA ALA A 165 3.59 -1.35 -11.46
C ALA A 165 3.87 -2.76 -12.02
N SER A 166 4.51 -3.65 -11.26
CA SER A 166 4.96 -4.94 -11.76
C SER A 166 4.10 -6.09 -11.24
N PHE A 167 3.78 -7.01 -12.14
CA PHE A 167 3.09 -8.25 -11.82
C PHE A 167 3.96 -9.18 -10.96
N ARG A 168 3.33 -9.95 -10.06
CA ARG A 168 3.97 -10.95 -9.18
C ARG A 168 5.13 -10.40 -8.38
N LYS A 169 4.90 -9.24 -7.78
CA LYS A 169 5.79 -8.63 -6.80
C LYS A 169 5.24 -8.77 -5.40
N GLU A 170 5.96 -8.23 -4.43
CA GLU A 170 5.63 -8.37 -3.03
C GLU A 170 5.05 -7.06 -2.50
N VAL A 171 4.11 -7.19 -1.56
CA VAL A 171 3.54 -6.06 -0.84
C VAL A 171 3.55 -6.35 0.65
N MET A 172 3.92 -5.34 1.43
CA MET A 172 3.98 -5.38 2.89
C MET A 172 3.00 -4.36 3.46
N ILE A 173 2.10 -4.82 4.31
CA ILE A 173 1.01 -4.03 4.90
C ILE A 173 1.11 -4.16 6.41
N ASN A 174 1.46 -3.06 7.07
CA ASN A 174 1.55 -3.02 8.52
C ASN A 174 0.52 -2.04 9.10
N PHE A 175 -0.22 -2.50 10.12
CA PHE A 175 -1.16 -1.70 10.88
C PHE A 175 -0.45 -1.14 12.13
N HIS A 176 -0.40 0.18 12.27
CA HIS A 176 0.11 0.84 13.47
C HIS A 176 -0.92 0.77 14.61
N ASP A 177 -0.48 1.07 15.82
CA ASP A 177 -1.38 1.16 16.97
C ASP A 177 -2.41 2.28 16.75
N SER A 178 -3.66 2.01 17.14
CA SER A 178 -4.75 2.95 16.96
C SER A 178 -4.74 4.04 18.02
N PHE A 179 -5.24 5.23 17.69
CA PHE A 179 -5.55 6.27 18.68
C PHE A 179 -7.00 6.74 18.54
N SER A 180 -7.58 7.17 19.66
CA SER A 180 -8.94 7.71 19.72
C SER A 180 -8.96 9.16 19.26
N ILE A 181 -10.01 9.55 18.52
CA ILE A 181 -10.24 10.96 18.18
C ILE A 181 -10.43 11.84 19.43
N LYS A 182 -10.97 11.27 20.52
CA LYS A 182 -11.20 11.98 21.78
C LYS A 182 -9.92 12.48 22.43
N GLU A 183 -8.78 11.86 22.16
CA GLU A 183 -7.46 12.31 22.63
C GLU A 183 -7.12 13.73 22.13
N LEU A 184 -7.77 14.20 21.06
CA LEU A 184 -7.57 15.52 20.47
C LEU A 184 -8.78 16.45 20.66
N LYS A 185 -9.79 16.03 21.42
CA LYS A 185 -11.06 16.76 21.57
C LYS A 185 -10.87 18.11 22.23
N GLU A 186 -10.13 18.16 23.34
CA GLU A 186 -9.89 19.40 24.09
C GLU A 186 -9.23 20.46 23.19
N VAL A 187 -8.17 20.06 22.48
CA VAL A 187 -7.48 20.92 21.51
C VAL A 187 -8.42 21.36 20.38
N TYR A 188 -9.34 20.49 19.95
CA TYR A 188 -10.29 20.80 18.89
C TYR A 188 -11.33 21.83 19.33
N MET A 189 -11.84 21.72 20.55
CA MET A 189 -12.81 22.67 21.12
C MET A 189 -12.21 24.08 21.28
N GLU A 190 -10.94 24.16 21.70
CA GLU A 190 -10.25 25.45 21.85
C GLU A 190 -9.77 26.01 20.50
N HIS A 191 -9.17 25.16 19.67
CA HIS A 191 -8.46 25.55 18.46
C HIS A 191 -8.60 24.49 17.35
N PRO A 192 -9.72 24.49 16.60
CA PRO A 192 -10.00 23.48 15.57
C PRO A 192 -8.88 23.30 14.55
N ALA A 193 -8.28 24.40 14.08
CA ALA A 193 -7.19 24.36 13.10
C ALA A 193 -5.92 23.68 13.64
N ARG A 194 -5.61 23.86 14.94
CA ARG A 194 -4.47 23.21 15.61
C ARG A 194 -4.73 21.72 15.81
N ALA A 195 -5.94 21.34 16.21
CA ALA A 195 -6.30 19.93 16.36
C ALA A 195 -6.25 19.16 15.03
N LEU A 196 -6.70 19.77 13.92
CA LEU A 196 -6.55 19.16 12.59
C LEU A 196 -5.07 18.95 12.22
N LEU A 197 -4.19 19.87 12.62
CA LEU A 197 -2.75 19.74 12.39
C LEU A 197 -2.15 18.64 13.27
N ALA A 198 -2.44 18.63 14.57
CA ALA A 198 -1.99 17.61 15.51
C ALA A 198 -2.44 16.20 15.09
N PHE A 199 -3.68 16.05 14.60
CA PHE A 199 -4.16 14.82 13.99
C PHE A 199 -3.26 14.39 12.82
N THR A 200 -2.98 15.30 11.89
CA THR A 200 -2.17 14.97 10.71
C THR A 200 -0.73 14.65 11.07
N GLU A 201 -0.14 15.34 12.04
CA GLU A 201 1.23 15.08 12.53
C GLU A 201 1.32 13.73 13.25
N LYS A 202 0.30 13.37 14.04
CA LYS A 202 0.22 12.05 14.68
C LYS A 202 0.11 10.93 13.65
N CYS A 203 -0.71 11.12 12.61
CA CYS A 203 -0.79 10.18 11.49
C CYS A 203 0.54 10.08 10.72
N ASP A 204 1.18 11.22 10.42
CA ASP A 204 2.45 11.28 9.69
C ASP A 204 3.56 10.55 10.47
N THR A 205 3.71 10.86 11.76
CA THR A 205 4.68 10.21 12.66
C THR A 205 4.46 8.70 12.70
N SER A 206 3.20 8.26 12.78
CA SER A 206 2.84 6.85 12.77
C SER A 206 3.13 6.18 11.43
N LEU A 207 2.77 6.81 10.31
CA LEU A 207 3.03 6.30 8.97
C LEU A 207 4.53 6.23 8.66
N ARG A 208 5.34 7.19 9.10
CA ARG A 208 6.81 7.13 8.97
C ARG A 208 7.42 5.92 9.68
N LYS A 209 6.78 5.42 10.75
CA LYS A 209 7.19 4.16 11.40
C LYS A 209 6.88 2.93 10.54
N GLU A 210 5.90 3.01 9.65
CA GLU A 210 5.40 1.89 8.87
C GLU A 210 5.75 1.91 7.37
N VAL A 211 6.19 3.04 6.84
CA VAL A 211 6.59 3.20 5.44
C VAL A 211 8.10 3.14 5.30
N ILE A 212 8.57 2.52 4.22
CA ILE A 212 9.98 2.49 3.80
C ILE A 212 10.22 3.77 3.01
N ILE A 213 11.07 4.65 3.54
CA ILE A 213 11.26 6.01 3.02
C ILE A 213 12.72 6.22 2.61
N ILE A 214 12.93 6.65 1.38
CA ILE A 214 14.19 7.21 0.87
C ILE A 214 14.00 8.72 0.77
N GLU A 215 14.70 9.47 1.60
CA GLU A 215 14.44 10.91 1.77
C GLU A 215 14.98 11.75 0.60
N ASP A 216 16.16 11.42 0.09
CA ASP A 216 16.77 12.10 -1.06
C ASP A 216 16.58 11.26 -2.33
N PRO A 217 15.86 11.79 -3.35
CA PRO A 217 15.65 11.10 -4.63
C PRO A 217 16.94 10.67 -5.34
N LYS A 218 18.08 11.36 -5.11
CA LYS A 218 19.38 10.97 -5.69
C LYS A 218 19.81 9.57 -5.25
N ASN A 219 19.36 9.13 -4.09
CA ASN A 219 19.71 7.84 -3.50
C ASN A 219 18.76 6.71 -3.91
N ASP A 220 17.71 6.99 -4.70
CA ASP A 220 16.69 6.00 -5.07
C ASP A 220 17.30 4.76 -5.74
N TRP A 221 18.23 4.96 -6.68
CA TRP A 221 18.86 3.85 -7.38
C TRP A 221 19.70 2.98 -6.43
N LEU A 222 20.55 3.61 -5.62
CA LEU A 222 21.43 2.94 -4.66
C LEU A 222 20.59 2.17 -3.63
N ALA A 223 19.61 2.85 -3.03
CA ALA A 223 18.70 2.25 -2.07
C ALA A 223 18.01 1.03 -2.67
N GLU A 224 17.48 1.14 -3.88
CA GLU A 224 16.79 0.03 -4.54
C GLU A 224 17.72 -1.17 -4.83
N GLN A 225 19.00 -0.95 -5.16
CA GLN A 225 19.97 -2.05 -5.27
C GLN A 225 20.18 -2.77 -3.93
N LEU A 226 20.35 -2.01 -2.84
CA LEU A 226 20.55 -2.56 -1.49
C LEU A 226 19.30 -3.28 -0.98
N LEU A 227 18.11 -2.71 -1.20
CA LEU A 227 16.83 -3.34 -0.91
C LEU A 227 16.70 -4.67 -1.67
N ARG A 228 17.07 -4.69 -2.96
CA ARG A 228 17.05 -5.93 -3.76
C ARG A 228 17.98 -7.01 -3.19
N MET A 229 19.19 -6.65 -2.76
CA MET A 229 20.13 -7.59 -2.12
C MET A 229 19.55 -8.17 -0.82
N GLU A 230 19.04 -7.30 0.05
CA GLU A 230 18.39 -7.73 1.30
C GLU A 230 17.19 -8.64 0.99
N ARG A 231 16.44 -8.30 -0.06
CA ARG A 231 15.29 -9.08 -0.49
C ARG A 231 15.65 -10.50 -0.89
N HIS A 232 16.76 -10.69 -1.58
CA HIS A 232 17.21 -12.01 -2.05
C HIS A 232 17.92 -12.82 -0.97
N ASN A 233 18.52 -12.16 0.04
CA ASN A 233 19.12 -12.85 1.17
C ASN A 233 18.11 -13.46 2.15
N MET A 234 16.85 -13.01 2.11
CA MET A 234 15.76 -13.62 2.88
C MET A 234 15.23 -14.87 2.19
N VAL A 235 15.49 -16.02 2.79
CA VAL A 235 14.96 -17.31 2.34
C VAL A 235 13.57 -17.51 2.91
N LEU A 236 12.57 -17.61 2.03
CA LEU A 236 11.16 -17.77 2.38
C LEU A 236 10.60 -19.07 1.80
N PRO A 237 9.62 -19.73 2.48
CA PRO A 237 9.01 -20.96 1.99
C PRO A 237 8.42 -20.80 0.58
N PHE A 238 8.58 -21.83 -0.26
CA PHE A 238 8.25 -21.77 -1.69
C PHE A 238 6.74 -21.62 -1.96
N PHE A 239 5.91 -22.44 -1.31
CA PHE A 239 4.45 -22.43 -1.52
C PHE A 239 3.71 -21.36 -0.73
N GLN A 240 4.39 -20.73 0.23
CA GLN A 240 3.77 -19.71 1.07
C GLN A 240 3.77 -18.37 0.35
N TRP A 241 2.58 -17.87 0.06
CA TRP A 241 2.35 -16.58 -0.59
C TRP A 241 1.81 -15.53 0.39
N ARG A 242 1.41 -15.92 1.60
CA ARG A 242 0.93 -15.03 2.65
C ARG A 242 1.73 -15.23 3.93
N PHE A 243 2.13 -14.12 4.55
CA PHE A 243 2.93 -14.08 5.76
C PHE A 243 2.25 -13.18 6.80
N ASN A 244 2.24 -13.61 8.05
CA ASN A 244 1.74 -12.82 9.18
C ASN A 244 2.93 -12.30 10.03
N THR A 245 3.94 -11.71 9.39
CA THR A 245 5.17 -11.21 10.02
C THR A 245 5.57 -9.87 9.41
N ASP A 246 6.28 -9.05 10.20
CA ASP A 246 6.80 -7.74 9.80
C ASP A 246 8.27 -7.79 9.36
N GLU A 247 8.92 -8.95 9.46
CA GLU A 247 10.36 -9.10 9.18
C GLU A 247 10.79 -8.56 7.82
N ARG A 248 9.97 -8.79 6.78
CA ARG A 248 10.27 -8.34 5.42
C ARG A 248 10.35 -6.82 5.33
N ARG A 249 9.40 -6.13 5.94
CA ARG A 249 9.34 -4.67 5.94
C ARG A 249 10.43 -4.09 6.82
N GLN A 250 10.66 -4.66 8.00
CA GLN A 250 11.72 -4.22 8.92
C GLN A 250 13.12 -4.35 8.29
N ALA A 251 13.36 -5.43 7.54
CA ALA A 251 14.60 -5.62 6.79
C ALA A 251 14.83 -4.48 5.79
N GLU A 252 13.85 -4.21 4.91
CA GLU A 252 13.93 -3.10 3.95
C GLU A 252 14.00 -1.73 4.64
N LYS A 253 13.25 -1.55 5.74
CA LYS A 253 13.23 -0.30 6.50
C LYS A 253 14.60 0.02 7.10
N ARG A 254 15.27 -0.95 7.74
CA ARG A 254 16.63 -0.75 8.27
C ARG A 254 17.62 -0.34 7.19
N VAL A 255 17.50 -0.88 5.99
CA VAL A 255 18.33 -0.48 4.84
C VAL A 255 18.05 0.98 4.48
N SER A 256 16.78 1.36 4.32
CA SER A 256 16.41 2.74 4.01
C SER A 256 16.87 3.75 5.06
N GLU A 257 16.72 3.45 6.34
CA GLU A 257 17.16 4.31 7.45
C GLU A 257 18.67 4.51 7.46
N LYS A 258 19.44 3.45 7.18
CA LYS A 258 20.91 3.55 7.05
C LYS A 258 21.33 4.40 5.86
N VAL A 259 20.68 4.23 4.70
CA VAL A 259 20.95 5.06 3.51
C VAL A 259 20.67 6.53 3.81
N ASN A 260 19.53 6.83 4.42
CA ASN A 260 19.17 8.20 4.81
C ASN A 260 20.16 8.78 5.84
N HIS A 261 20.56 8.00 6.84
CA HIS A 261 21.52 8.43 7.84
C HIS A 261 22.90 8.72 7.23
N LEU A 262 23.41 7.83 6.38
CA LEU A 262 24.68 8.05 5.67
C LEU A 262 24.60 9.28 4.76
N GLY A 263 23.49 9.47 4.04
CA GLY A 263 23.31 10.65 3.18
C GLY A 263 23.35 11.97 3.93
N LYS A 264 22.85 12.02 5.17
CA LYS A 264 22.86 13.22 6.02
C LYS A 264 24.18 13.44 6.76
N THR A 265 24.80 12.36 7.26
CA THR A 265 25.90 12.46 8.23
C THR A 265 27.26 12.15 7.60
N PHE A 266 27.31 11.26 6.60
CA PHE A 266 28.55 10.76 6.00
C PHE A 266 28.43 10.64 4.46
N PRO A 267 28.25 11.75 3.73
CA PRO A 267 28.00 11.73 2.29
C PRO A 267 29.13 11.06 1.49
N ALA A 268 30.39 11.24 1.90
CA ALA A 268 31.54 10.58 1.26
C ALA A 268 31.51 9.05 1.42
N ASP A 269 31.05 8.54 2.56
CA ASP A 269 30.88 7.10 2.78
C ASP A 269 29.73 6.55 1.94
N LEU A 270 28.66 7.31 1.76
CA LEU A 270 27.55 6.95 0.90
C LEU A 270 27.99 6.88 -0.57
N GLU A 271 28.79 7.85 -1.03
CA GLU A 271 29.35 7.86 -2.38
C GLU A 271 30.30 6.66 -2.59
N SER A 272 31.17 6.37 -1.63
CA SER A 272 32.03 5.18 -1.64
C SER A 272 31.21 3.89 -1.71
N LEU A 273 30.11 3.80 -0.95
CA LEU A 273 29.17 2.68 -1.00
C LEU A 273 28.49 2.59 -2.38
N SER A 274 28.07 3.71 -2.97
CA SER A 274 27.49 3.75 -4.32
C SER A 274 28.44 3.16 -5.34
N ASN A 275 29.70 3.62 -5.34
CA ASN A 275 30.74 3.13 -6.25
C ASN A 275 30.98 1.60 -6.09
N LYS A 276 30.96 1.08 -4.85
CA LYS A 276 31.06 -0.37 -4.60
C LYS A 276 29.86 -1.13 -5.17
N VAL A 277 28.66 -0.59 -5.00
CA VAL A 277 27.42 -1.19 -5.52
C VAL A 277 27.40 -1.15 -7.07
N GLU A 278 27.84 -0.06 -7.68
CA GLU A 278 27.99 0.06 -9.14
C GLU A 278 28.96 -0.96 -9.71
N ASN A 279 30.12 -1.11 -9.06
CA ASN A 279 31.10 -2.13 -9.43
C ASN A 279 30.50 -3.54 -9.32
N TYR A 280 29.81 -3.84 -8.21
CA TYR A 280 29.12 -5.11 -8.03
C TYR A 280 28.08 -5.39 -9.13
N VAL A 281 27.21 -4.42 -9.42
CA VAL A 281 26.18 -4.55 -10.47
C VAL A 281 26.83 -4.75 -11.84
N SER A 282 27.92 -4.05 -12.12
CA SER A 282 28.68 -4.19 -13.37
C SER A 282 29.32 -5.57 -13.50
N HIS A 283 29.87 -6.11 -12.42
CA HIS A 283 30.40 -7.47 -12.40
C HIS A 283 29.32 -8.52 -12.65
N LEU A 284 28.14 -8.38 -12.04
CA LEU A 284 27.01 -9.26 -12.32
C LEU A 284 26.62 -9.21 -13.80
N ALA A 285 26.47 -8.01 -14.36
CA ALA A 285 26.08 -7.82 -15.75
C ALA A 285 27.11 -8.42 -16.72
N LYS A 286 28.40 -8.16 -16.51
CA LYS A 286 29.50 -8.72 -17.32
C LYS A 286 29.48 -10.25 -17.36
N ASN A 287 29.10 -10.88 -16.26
CA ASN A 287 29.03 -12.34 -16.14
C ASN A 287 27.63 -12.91 -16.46
N LYS A 288 26.68 -12.09 -16.93
CA LYS A 288 25.27 -12.48 -17.18
C LYS A 288 24.59 -13.09 -15.94
N LEU A 289 25.01 -12.66 -14.76
CA LEU A 289 24.44 -13.07 -13.48
C LEU A 289 23.45 -12.03 -12.98
N ARG A 290 22.51 -12.48 -12.15
CA ARG A 290 21.61 -11.64 -11.35
C ARG A 290 22.03 -11.73 -9.89
N ASP A 291 21.61 -10.75 -9.10
CA ASP A 291 21.83 -10.75 -7.65
C ASP A 291 21.25 -12.02 -6.98
N GLU A 292 20.08 -12.48 -7.46
CA GLU A 292 19.48 -13.76 -7.07
C GLU A 292 20.41 -14.97 -7.28
N ASN A 293 21.40 -14.89 -8.16
CA ASN A 293 22.34 -15.98 -8.41
C ASN A 293 23.33 -16.17 -7.27
N VAL A 294 23.75 -15.09 -6.62
CA VAL A 294 24.77 -15.05 -5.56
C VAL A 294 24.20 -14.95 -4.16
N ALA A 295 22.94 -14.53 -4.03
CA ALA A 295 22.24 -14.48 -2.75
C ALA A 295 22.07 -15.87 -2.12
N ARG A 296 21.79 -15.89 -0.81
CA ARG A 296 21.53 -17.12 -0.06
C ARG A 296 20.39 -17.91 -0.69
N LYS A 297 20.59 -19.22 -0.90
CA LYS A 297 19.60 -20.13 -1.48
C LYS A 297 19.33 -21.31 -0.57
N LEU A 298 18.12 -21.84 -0.68
CA LEU A 298 17.84 -23.21 -0.26
C LEU A 298 18.53 -24.15 -1.26
N ASP A 299 19.39 -25.05 -0.78
CA ASP A 299 20.02 -26.05 -1.66
C ASP A 299 19.10 -27.26 -1.82
N TRP A 300 18.57 -27.45 -3.02
CA TRP A 300 17.72 -28.59 -3.40
C TRP A 300 18.51 -29.71 -4.08
N GLY A 301 19.85 -29.58 -4.19
CA GLY A 301 20.71 -30.56 -4.83
C GLY A 301 20.23 -30.90 -6.25
N PHE A 302 20.15 -32.20 -6.55
CA PHE A 302 19.70 -32.69 -7.87
C PHE A 302 18.18 -32.61 -8.08
N LEU A 303 17.38 -32.54 -7.01
CA LEU A 303 15.91 -32.53 -7.09
C LEU A 303 15.36 -31.32 -7.87
N ARG A 304 16.13 -30.23 -7.91
CA ARG A 304 15.78 -29.04 -8.71
C ARG A 304 15.62 -29.35 -10.20
N TYR A 305 16.45 -30.25 -10.75
CA TYR A 305 16.39 -30.61 -12.17
C TYR A 305 15.14 -31.45 -12.46
N PHE A 306 14.83 -32.40 -11.58
CA PHE A 306 13.59 -33.16 -11.66
C PHE A 306 12.36 -32.25 -11.58
N ALA A 307 12.34 -31.30 -10.64
CA ALA A 307 11.25 -30.34 -10.50
C ALA A 307 11.04 -29.47 -11.76
N VAL A 308 12.13 -29.07 -12.43
CA VAL A 308 12.04 -28.33 -13.70
C VAL A 308 11.45 -29.20 -14.81
N LEU A 309 11.92 -30.43 -14.97
CA LEU A 309 11.43 -31.35 -16.00
C LEU A 309 9.96 -31.72 -15.78
N ALA A 310 9.59 -32.07 -14.54
CA ALA A 310 8.21 -32.38 -14.18
C ALA A 310 7.28 -31.15 -14.27
N GLY A 311 7.81 -29.95 -13.99
CA GLY A 311 7.07 -28.70 -14.07
C GLY A 311 6.92 -28.13 -15.49
N LEU A 312 7.74 -28.57 -16.45
CA LEU A 312 7.78 -28.00 -17.80
C LEU A 312 6.45 -28.14 -18.56
N PRO A 313 5.74 -29.28 -18.56
CA PRO A 313 4.44 -29.39 -19.24
C PRO A 313 3.41 -28.42 -18.68
N PHE A 314 3.36 -28.27 -17.34
CA PHE A 314 2.47 -27.33 -16.67
C PHE A 314 2.84 -25.88 -16.95
N PHE A 315 4.14 -25.58 -17.00
CA PHE A 315 4.63 -24.26 -17.40
C PHE A 315 4.20 -23.92 -18.83
N ILE A 316 4.39 -24.83 -19.79
CA ILE A 316 3.99 -24.60 -21.19
C ILE A 316 2.47 -24.40 -21.30
N ALA A 317 1.68 -25.28 -20.69
CA ALA A 317 0.23 -25.16 -20.70
C ALA A 317 -0.24 -23.83 -20.09
N GLY A 318 0.34 -23.44 -18.94
CA GLY A 318 0.07 -22.17 -18.30
C GLY A 318 0.51 -20.96 -19.13
N TYR A 319 1.70 -21.03 -19.73
CA TYR A 319 2.25 -19.97 -20.58
C TYR A 319 1.36 -19.73 -21.80
N VAL A 320 0.96 -20.79 -22.50
CA VAL A 320 0.07 -20.71 -23.67
C VAL A 320 -1.31 -20.17 -23.27
N ALA A 321 -1.91 -20.70 -22.20
CA ALA A 321 -3.22 -20.26 -21.73
C ALA A 321 -3.25 -18.78 -21.30
N ASN A 322 -2.13 -18.27 -20.76
CA ASN A 322 -2.03 -16.88 -20.29
C ASN A 322 -1.40 -15.93 -21.32
N LEU A 323 -0.97 -16.41 -22.49
CA LEU A 323 -0.33 -15.58 -23.51
C LEU A 323 -1.27 -14.47 -24.00
N LEU A 324 -2.50 -14.84 -24.38
CA LEU A 324 -3.50 -13.90 -24.86
C LEU A 324 -3.95 -12.91 -23.76
N PRO A 325 -4.34 -13.34 -22.54
CA PRO A 325 -4.64 -12.43 -21.45
C PRO A 325 -3.48 -11.51 -21.04
N PHE A 326 -2.22 -11.87 -21.32
CA PHE A 326 -1.07 -11.02 -21.02
C PHE A 326 -0.82 -9.97 -22.10
N ILE A 327 -0.89 -10.35 -23.38
CA ILE A 327 -0.59 -9.46 -24.52
C ILE A 327 -1.73 -8.47 -24.78
N ILE A 328 -2.98 -8.95 -24.73
CA ILE A 328 -4.15 -8.14 -25.11
C ILE A 328 -4.28 -6.87 -24.26
N PRO A 329 -4.23 -6.92 -22.92
CA PRO A 329 -4.31 -5.70 -22.10
C PRO A 329 -3.15 -4.74 -22.35
N GLY A 330 -1.92 -5.25 -22.49
CA GLY A 330 -0.76 -4.41 -22.78
C GLY A 330 -0.93 -3.62 -24.09
N PHE A 331 -1.42 -4.29 -25.13
CA PHE A 331 -1.73 -3.67 -26.40
C PHE A 331 -2.88 -2.66 -26.33
N ILE A 332 -3.95 -3.00 -25.61
CA ILE A 332 -5.10 -2.10 -25.39
C ILE A 332 -4.67 -0.86 -24.61
N CYS A 333 -3.91 -1.03 -23.52
CA CYS A 333 -3.38 0.07 -22.71
C CYS A 333 -2.52 1.01 -23.56
N ALA A 334 -1.57 0.48 -24.34
CA ALA A 334 -0.72 1.30 -25.21
C ALA A 334 -1.50 2.12 -26.25
N ARG A 335 -2.70 1.68 -26.67
CA ARG A 335 -3.56 2.38 -27.63
C ARG A 335 -4.54 3.37 -26.99
N LEU A 336 -5.09 3.02 -25.83
CA LEU A 336 -6.16 3.78 -25.18
C LEU A 336 -5.66 4.76 -24.12
N ILE A 337 -4.51 4.49 -23.52
CA ILE A 337 -3.91 5.31 -22.48
C ILE A 337 -2.70 6.00 -23.13
N LYS A 338 -2.84 7.28 -23.43
CA LYS A 338 -1.68 8.13 -23.73
C LYS A 338 -0.98 8.39 -22.40
N ASP A 339 0.27 7.97 -22.27
CA ASP A 339 1.09 8.39 -21.13
C ASP A 339 1.13 9.93 -21.09
N PRO A 340 0.90 10.56 -19.93
CA PRO A 340 1.04 12.00 -19.76
C PRO A 340 2.50 12.47 -19.84
#